data_AF-A0A1V4LZ13-F1
#
_entry.id   AF-A0A1V4LZ13-F1
#
_cell.length_a   1.000
_cell.length_b   1.000
_cell.length_c   1.000
_cell.angle_alpha   90.00
_cell.angle_beta   90.00
_cell.angle_gamma   90.00
#
_symmetry.space_group_name_H-M   'P 1'
#
loop_
_entity.id
_entity.type
_entity.pdbx_description
1 polymer ?
#
loop_
_entity_poly.entity_id
_entity_poly.type
_entity_poly.pdbx_seq_one_letter_code
_entity_poly.pdbx_strand_id
1 'polypeptide(L)'
;MDAAVEQGLCYRRFVETLTVGFTREPPRPLDRLQVGEAVFEVSGRKKRCFPECVLIREKKECPLREGVVYLKVVQSGRVLVGQSILKPGGE
;
A
#
# COMPACT_ATOMS: atom_id res chain seq x y z
N MET A 1 -16.93 -22.75 -11.20
CA MET A 1 -15.77 -23.51 -11.69
C MET A 1 -14.53 -22.70 -11.36
N ASP A 2 -13.89 -23.15 -10.28
CA ASP A 2 -12.74 -22.59 -9.59
C ASP A 2 -11.56 -22.33 -10.52
N ALA A 3 -11.33 -21.06 -10.85
CA ALA A 3 -9.96 -20.62 -11.07
C ALA A 3 -9.33 -20.51 -9.68
N ALA A 4 -8.53 -21.50 -9.30
CA ALA A 4 -7.61 -21.35 -8.18
C ALA A 4 -6.69 -20.18 -8.54
N VAL A 5 -7.08 -18.96 -8.14
CA VAL A 5 -6.22 -17.79 -8.24
C VAL A 5 -5.00 -18.16 -7.42
N GLU A 6 -3.87 -18.39 -8.07
CA GLU A 6 -2.64 -18.71 -7.37
C GLU A 6 -2.31 -17.56 -6.43
N GLN A 7 -2.50 -17.79 -5.14
CA GLN A 7 -2.28 -16.79 -4.11
C GLN A 7 -0.80 -16.77 -3.76
N GLY A 8 -0.21 -15.58 -3.74
CA GLY A 8 1.15 -15.41 -3.25
C GLY A 8 1.26 -15.81 -1.78
N LEU A 9 2.45 -16.25 -1.36
CA LEU A 9 2.72 -16.73 0.00
C LEU A 9 2.30 -15.74 1.10
N CYS A 10 2.31 -14.44 0.80
CA CYS A 10 1.95 -13.39 1.74
C CYS A 10 0.44 -13.16 1.88
N TYR A 11 -0.40 -13.71 1.00
CA TYR A 11 -1.82 -13.37 0.91
C TYR A 11 -2.56 -13.56 2.25
N ARG A 12 -2.33 -14.72 2.90
CA ARG A 12 -2.96 -15.04 4.20
C ARG A 12 -2.33 -14.32 5.41
N ARG A 13 -1.18 -13.68 5.21
CA ARG A 13 -0.37 -13.06 6.28
C ARG A 13 -0.34 -11.54 6.19
N PHE A 14 -0.87 -10.98 5.12
CA PHE A 14 -0.90 -9.56 4.90
C PHE A 14 -1.96 -8.94 5.81
N VAL A 15 -1.57 -7.91 6.55
CA VAL A 15 -2.45 -7.12 7.40
C VAL A 15 -2.12 -5.67 7.14
N GLU A 16 -3.01 -4.96 6.45
CA GLU A 16 -2.89 -3.54 6.26
C GLU A 16 -3.26 -2.76 7.53
N THR A 17 -2.54 -1.67 7.79
CA THR A 17 -2.93 -0.72 8.84
C THR A 17 -4.02 0.22 8.35
N LEU A 18 -3.97 0.61 7.07
CA LEU A 18 -4.90 1.54 6.44
C LEU A 18 -5.19 1.06 5.02
N THR A 19 -6.47 1.03 4.66
CA THR A 19 -6.91 0.88 3.27
C THR A 19 -7.33 2.23 2.74
N VAL A 20 -6.73 2.62 1.62
CA VAL A 20 -6.86 3.96 1.06
C VAL A 20 -7.25 3.87 -0.41
N GLY A 21 -8.34 4.54 -0.77
CA GLY A 21 -8.78 4.66 -2.17
C GLY A 21 -8.28 5.97 -2.77
N PHE A 22 -7.57 5.89 -3.89
CA PHE A 22 -7.21 7.07 -4.68
C PHE A 22 -8.14 7.14 -5.90
N THR A 23 -8.81 8.29 -6.09
CA THR A 23 -9.64 8.54 -7.28
C THR A 23 -8.83 8.95 -8.50
N ARG A 24 -7.55 9.27 -8.30
CA ARG A 24 -6.59 9.68 -9.33
C ARG A 24 -5.36 8.76 -9.27
N GLU A 25 -4.20 9.28 -9.63
CA GLU A 25 -2.94 8.58 -9.59
C GLU A 25 -2.58 8.08 -8.18
N PRO A 26 -1.96 6.89 -8.08
CA PRO A 26 -1.47 6.39 -6.82
C PRO A 26 -0.34 7.27 -6.27
N PRO A 27 -0.13 7.28 -4.95
CA PRO A 27 0.93 8.04 -4.31
C PRO A 27 2.31 7.55 -4.74
N ARG A 28 3.22 8.49 -4.95
CA ARG A 28 4.63 8.26 -5.31
C ARG A 28 5.52 8.39 -4.08
N PRO A 29 6.73 7.79 -4.08
CA PRO A 29 7.69 8.02 -3.00
C PRO A 29 7.92 9.50 -2.73
N LEU A 30 8.04 9.87 -1.45
CA LEU A 30 8.16 11.23 -0.92
C LEU A 30 6.88 12.09 -0.97
N ASP A 31 5.79 11.59 -1.57
CA ASP A 31 4.51 12.27 -1.45
C ASP A 31 4.05 12.32 0.02
N ARG A 32 3.47 13.45 0.41
CA ARG A 32 2.81 13.60 1.70
C ARG A 32 1.33 13.33 1.57
N LEU A 33 0.80 12.55 2.49
CA LEU A 33 -0.60 12.19 2.60
C LEU A 33 -1.11 12.65 3.97
N GLN A 34 -2.08 13.55 3.97
CA GLN A 34 -2.74 14.00 5.17
C GLN A 34 -4.07 13.28 5.32
N VAL A 35 -4.31 12.70 6.49
CA VAL A 35 -5.56 12.04 6.86
C VAL A 35 -5.95 12.48 8.26
N GLY A 36 -7.05 13.22 8.38
CA GLY A 36 -7.43 13.84 9.66
C GLY A 36 -6.32 14.76 10.17
N GLU A 37 -5.82 14.44 11.37
CA GLU A 37 -4.75 15.19 12.05
C GLU A 37 -3.35 14.60 11.79
N ALA A 38 -3.25 13.44 11.14
CA ALA A 38 -1.99 12.78 10.88
C ALA A 38 -1.45 13.13 9.49
N VAL A 39 -0.13 13.25 9.40
CA VAL A 39 0.58 13.41 8.12
C VAL A 39 1.55 12.25 7.95
N PHE A 40 1.43 11.59 6.81
CA PHE A 40 2.25 10.47 6.38
C PHE A 40 3.09 10.85 5.18
N GLU A 41 4.29 10.31 5.08
CA GLU A 41 5.11 10.37 3.88
C GLU A 41 5.22 8.97 3.27
N VAL A 42 5.07 8.89 1.95
CA VAL A 42 5.15 7.64 1.22
C VAL A 42 6.59 7.21 1.12
N SER A 43 6.91 6.05 1.71
CA SER A 43 8.24 5.49 1.66
C SER A 43 8.56 4.99 0.25
N GLY A 44 9.80 5.20 -0.20
CA GLY A 44 10.31 4.54 -1.41
C GLY A 44 10.49 3.03 -1.26
N ARG A 45 10.26 2.46 -0.06
CA ARG A 45 10.35 1.02 0.17
C ARG A 45 9.11 0.32 -0.41
N LYS A 46 9.36 -0.61 -1.33
CA LYS A 46 8.34 -1.55 -1.81
C LYS A 46 8.29 -2.81 -0.95
N LYS A 47 7.18 -3.55 -1.03
CA LYS A 47 7.05 -4.86 -0.41
C LYS A 47 8.08 -5.84 -0.97
N ARG A 48 8.97 -6.33 -0.10
CA ARG A 48 9.87 -7.44 -0.43
C ARG A 48 9.07 -8.75 -0.52
N CYS A 49 9.38 -9.55 -1.52
CA CYS A 49 8.74 -10.85 -1.74
C CYS A 49 9.71 -11.97 -1.35
N PHE A 50 9.16 -13.07 -0.83
CA PHE A 50 9.92 -14.26 -0.52
C PHE A 50 10.36 -14.96 -1.81
N PRO A 51 11.62 -15.42 -1.90
CA PRO A 51 12.12 -16.09 -3.11
C PRO A 51 11.38 -17.41 -3.39
N GLU A 52 10.84 -18.07 -2.36
CA GLU A 52 10.06 -19.30 -2.48
C GLU A 52 8.60 -19.08 -2.95
N CYS A 53 8.15 -17.82 -3.08
CA CYS A 53 6.79 -17.51 -3.51
C CYS A 53 6.55 -17.97 -4.94
N VAL A 54 5.49 -18.76 -5.17
CA VAL A 54 5.10 -19.28 -6.49
C VAL A 54 4.98 -18.17 -7.54
N LEU A 55 4.34 -17.05 -7.19
CA LEU A 55 4.18 -15.91 -8.10
C LEU A 55 5.51 -15.28 -8.52
N ILE A 56 6.52 -15.26 -7.64
CA ILE A 56 7.85 -14.76 -7.99
C ILE A 56 8.59 -15.76 -8.87
N ARG A 57 8.54 -17.05 -8.53
CA ARG A 57 9.21 -18.11 -9.28
C ARG A 57 8.68 -18.21 -10.71
N GLU A 58 7.37 -18.03 -10.88
CA GLU A 58 6.70 -18.07 -12.17
C GLU A 58 6.59 -16.71 -12.86
N LYS A 59 7.20 -15.66 -12.29
CA LYS A 59 7.19 -14.29 -12.82
C LYS A 59 5.77 -13.74 -13.06
N LYS A 60 4.80 -14.17 -12.27
CA LYS A 60 3.42 -13.70 -12.30
C LYS A 60 3.26 -12.39 -11.51
N GLU A 61 2.27 -11.61 -11.87
CA GLU A 61 1.93 -10.37 -11.16
C GLU A 61 1.40 -10.67 -9.76
N CYS A 62 1.77 -9.82 -8.80
CA CYS A 62 1.31 -9.94 -7.41
C CYS A 62 0.64 -8.63 -6.99
N PRO A 63 -0.67 -8.62 -6.73
CA PRO A 63 -1.39 -7.41 -6.33
C PRO A 63 -0.79 -6.75 -5.08
N LEU A 64 -0.26 -7.54 -4.15
CA LEU A 64 0.40 -7.04 -2.94
C LEU A 64 1.77 -6.44 -3.18
N ARG A 65 2.44 -6.72 -4.30
CA ARG A 65 3.76 -6.12 -4.62
C ARG A 65 3.60 -4.72 -5.20
N GLU A 66 2.57 -4.53 -6.01
CA GLU A 66 2.28 -3.30 -6.75
C GLU A 66 1.34 -2.37 -5.98
N GLY A 67 0.34 -2.94 -5.29
CA GLY A 67 -0.77 -2.20 -4.68
C GLY A 67 -0.56 -1.77 -3.22
N VAL A 68 0.58 -2.08 -2.60
CA VAL A 68 0.84 -1.68 -1.21
C VAL A 68 2.08 -0.80 -1.12
N VAL A 69 1.97 0.21 -0.27
CA VAL A 69 3.06 1.15 0.02
C VAL A 69 3.28 1.23 1.52
N TYR A 70 4.53 1.44 1.93
CA TYR A 70 4.84 1.75 3.32
C TYR A 70 4.78 3.25 3.54
N LEU A 71 4.25 3.66 4.68
CA LEU A 71 4.16 5.05 5.09
C LEU A 71 5.06 5.31 6.29
N LYS A 72 5.64 6.50 6.36
CA LYS A 72 6.32 7.02 7.54
C LYS A 72 5.43 8.08 8.19
N VAL A 73 5.24 8.01 9.50
CA VAL A 73 4.55 9.07 10.24
C VAL A 73 5.47 10.29 10.32
N VAL A 74 5.06 11.39 9.69
CA VAL A 74 5.73 12.70 9.79
C VAL A 74 5.14 13.49 10.96
N GLN A 75 3.82 13.43 11.12
CA GLN A 75 3.10 14.03 12.22
C GLN A 75 2.07 13.03 12.77
N SER A 76 2.11 12.80 14.08
CA SER A 76 1.13 11.97 14.77
C SER A 76 -0.18 12.74 14.97
N GLY A 77 -1.29 12.04 14.83
CA GLY A 77 -2.62 12.59 15.01
C GLY A 77 -3.67 11.47 14.95
N ARG A 78 -4.94 11.83 15.11
CA ARG A 78 -6.05 10.87 15.03
C ARG A 78 -6.44 10.65 13.57
N VAL A 79 -6.64 9.38 13.23
CA VAL A 79 -7.18 8.93 11.95
C VAL A 79 -8.48 8.18 12.20
N LEU A 80 -9.51 8.47 11.40
CA LEU A 80 -10.82 7.85 11.50
C LEU A 80 -11.21 7.22 10.16
N VAL A 81 -11.96 6.11 10.23
CA VAL A 81 -12.53 5.46 9.04
C VAL A 81 -13.50 6.43 8.35
N GLY A 82 -13.42 6.50 7.03
CA GLY A 82 -14.25 7.39 6.20
C GLY A 82 -13.69 8.79 5.98
N GLN A 83 -12.53 9.12 6.55
CA GLN A 83 -11.86 10.39 6.27
C GLN A 83 -11.24 10.41 4.87
N SER A 84 -11.36 11.57 4.21
CA SER A 84 -10.71 11.83 2.94
C SER A 84 -9.20 12.01 3.13
N ILE A 85 -8.46 11.57 2.11
CA ILE A 85 -7.01 11.72 2.05
C ILE A 85 -6.71 12.92 1.18
N LEU A 86 -5.91 13.84 1.70
CA LEU A 86 -5.42 14.98 0.97
C LEU A 86 -3.95 14.78 0.66
N LYS A 87 -3.55 15.11 -0.57
CA LYS A 87 -2.13 15.22 -0.94
C LYS A 87 -1.77 16.71 -0.91
N PRO A 88 -1.24 17.25 0.20
CA PRO A 88 -0.78 18.63 0.25
C PRO A 88 0.45 18.79 -0.66
N GLY A 89 0.24 19.33 -1.86
CA GLY A 89 1.29 19.72 -2.81
C GLY A 89 1.76 18.58 -3.73
N GLY A 90 1.17 18.53 -4.92
CA GLY A 90 1.94 18.26 -6.13
C GLY A 90 2.13 19.61 -6.81
N GLU A 91 3.37 20.07 -6.90
CA GLU A 91 3.78 21.02 -7.94
C GLU A 91 4.04 20.23 -9.23
#